data_AF-A0A3D4ENM4-F1
#
_entry.id   AF-A0A3D4ENM4-F1
#
_cell.length_a   1.000
_cell.length_b   1.000
_cell.length_c   1.000
_cell.angle_alpha   90.00
_cell.angle_beta   90.00
_cell.angle_gamma   90.00
#
_symmetry.space_group_name_H-M   'P 1'
#
loop_
_entity.id
_entity.type
_entity.pdbx_description
1 polymer ?
#
loop_
_entity_poly.entity_id
_entity_poly.type
_entity_poly.pdbx_seq_one_letter_code
_entity_poly.pdbx_strand_id
1 'polypeptide(L)' 'HRFGITFHRNKRSKAAINTELETIPGIGEKTVIELLRHFRSVSKVKKASETALSEVIGPAKAKIIIKHYQQTTNEN' A
#
# COMPACT_ATOMS: atom_id res chain seq x y z
N HIS A 1 -17.44 -33.13 25.05
CA HIS A 1 -17.66 -31.77 24.49
C HIS A 1 -16.74 -31.54 23.29
N ARG A 2 -17.30 -31.30 22.09
CA ARG A 2 -16.56 -31.00 20.86
C ARG A 2 -16.51 -29.49 20.59
N PHE A 3 -16.39 -28.71 21.65
CA PHE A 3 -16.42 -27.25 21.63
C PHE A 3 -15.10 -26.71 22.17
N GLY A 4 -14.02 -26.99 21.45
CA GLY A 4 -12.77 -26.26 21.52
C GLY A 4 -12.59 -25.54 20.18
N ILE A 5 -13.54 -24.67 19.86
CA ILE A 5 -13.56 -23.88 18.63
C ILE A 5 -12.32 -22.99 18.63
N THR A 6 -11.30 -23.41 17.89
CA THR A 6 -10.52 -22.60 16.95
C THR A 6 -10.25 -21.16 17.41
N PHE A 7 -9.73 -20.98 18.61
CA PHE A 7 -9.39 -19.66 19.17
C PHE A 7 -8.00 -19.15 18.71
N HIS A 8 -7.64 -19.45 17.46
CA HIS A 8 -6.35 -19.08 16.87
C HIS A 8 -6.47 -18.58 15.43
N ARG A 9 -7.61 -18.00 15.02
CA ARG A 9 -7.78 -17.55 13.64
C ARG A 9 -7.97 -16.05 13.43
N ASN A 10 -7.51 -15.17 14.31
CA ASN A 10 -7.57 -13.73 14.00
C ASN A 10 -6.44 -12.86 14.53
N LYS A 11 -5.29 -13.44 14.92
CA LYS A 11 -4.07 -12.65 15.19
C LYS A 11 -3.22 -12.40 13.94
N ARG A 12 -3.78 -12.51 12.73
CA ARG A 12 -3.04 -12.31 11.46
C ARG A 12 -3.55 -11.19 10.57
N SER A 13 -4.71 -10.60 10.86
CA SER A 13 -5.32 -9.62 9.93
C SER A 13 -4.91 -8.17 10.19
N LYS A 14 -4.40 -7.84 11.39
CA LYS A 14 -4.07 -6.44 11.75
C LYS A 14 -2.59 -6.06 11.56
N ALA A 15 -1.69 -7.03 11.39
CA ALA A 15 -0.25 -6.76 11.26
C ALA A 15 0.25 -6.68 9.80
N ALA A 16 -0.60 -7.05 8.83
CA ALA A 16 -0.26 -7.11 7.41
C ALA A 16 -0.78 -5.91 6.60
N ILE A 17 -1.24 -4.86 7.28
CA ILE A 17 -1.34 -3.53 6.68
C ILE A 17 -0.18 -2.69 7.22
N ASN A 18 1.03 -3.25 7.21
CA ASN A 18 2.18 -2.42 6.90
C ASN A 18 2.05 -2.20 5.41
N THR A 19 1.40 -1.11 5.01
CA THR A 19 1.30 -0.84 3.59
C THR A 19 2.72 -0.67 3.06
N GLU A 20 3.08 -1.37 1.99
CA GLU A 20 4.35 -1.12 1.28
C GLU A 20 4.53 0.38 0.96
N LEU A 21 3.42 1.12 0.89
CA LEU A 21 3.38 2.57 0.70
C LEU A 21 3.93 3.37 1.89
N GLU A 22 3.73 2.93 3.14
CA GLU A 22 4.28 3.58 4.35
C GLU A 22 5.77 3.33 4.51
N THR A 23 6.29 2.22 3.96
CA THR A 23 7.72 1.93 3.97
C THR A 23 8.51 2.77 2.95
N ILE A 24 7.84 3.52 2.08
CA ILE A 24 8.50 4.36 1.07
C ILE A 24 9.02 5.64 1.74
N PRO A 25 10.34 5.88 1.76
CA PRO A 25 10.90 7.09 2.33
C PRO A 25 10.41 8.32 1.56
N GLY A 26 9.83 9.29 2.28
CA GLY A 26 9.20 10.48 1.69
C GLY A 26 7.69 10.37 1.46
N ILE A 27 7.08 9.21 1.74
CA ILE A 27 5.63 9.01 1.77
C ILE A 27 5.20 8.87 3.23
N GLY A 28 4.35 9.79 3.70
CA GLY A 28 3.79 9.73 5.06
C GLY A 28 2.40 9.09 5.09
N GLU A 29 1.96 8.72 6.29
CA GLU A 29 0.65 8.11 6.56
C GLU A 29 -0.51 8.86 5.86
N LYS A 30 -0.52 10.20 5.91
CA LYS A 30 -1.55 11.03 5.25
C LYS A 30 -1.67 10.74 3.75
N THR A 31 -0.53 10.62 3.08
CA THR A 31 -0.45 10.34 1.64
C THR A 31 -0.91 8.92 1.33
N VAL A 32 -0.55 7.96 2.18
CA VAL A 32 -1.03 6.58 2.07
C VAL A 32 -2.54 6.50 2.26
N ILE A 33 -3.08 7.18 3.27
CA ILE A 33 -4.53 7.23 3.53
C ILE A 33 -5.28 7.84 2.33
N GLU A 34 -4.76 8.92 1.74
CA GLU A 34 -5.34 9.52 0.53
C GLU A 34 -5.35 8.55 -0.66
N LEU A 35 -4.24 7.87 -0.91
CA LEU A 35 -4.14 6.85 -1.95
C LEU A 35 -5.08 5.68 -1.70
N LEU A 36 -5.15 5.18 -0.46
CA LEU A 36 -6.06 4.10 -0.11
C LEU A 36 -7.53 4.53 -0.21
N ARG A 37 -7.85 5.79 0.11
CA ARG A 37 -9.20 6.33 -0.07
C ARG A 37 -9.59 6.40 -1.55
N HIS A 38 -8.67 6.85 -2.41
CA HIS A 38 -8.93 7.00 -3.83
C HIS A 38 -8.91 5.65 -4.58
N PHE A 39 -7.81 4.90 -4.44
CA PHE A 39 -7.57 3.65 -5.15
C PHE A 39 -8.12 2.42 -4.44
N ARG A 40 -8.58 2.51 -3.18
CA ARG A 40 -9.19 1.39 -2.40
C ARG A 40 -8.25 0.21 -2.10
N SER A 41 -7.09 0.10 -2.76
CA SER A 41 -6.17 -1.03 -2.64
C SER A 41 -4.76 -0.69 -3.12
N VAL A 42 -3.74 -1.21 -2.43
CA VAL A 42 -2.32 -1.06 -2.78
C VAL A 42 -2.03 -1.60 -4.19
N SER A 43 -2.68 -2.70 -4.60
CA SER A 43 -2.53 -3.25 -5.95
C SER A 43 -3.00 -2.30 -7.05
N LYS A 44 -4.01 -1.46 -6.77
CA LYS A 44 -4.43 -0.40 -7.71
C LYS A 44 -3.44 0.76 -7.71
N VAL A 45 -2.88 1.13 -6.56
CA VAL A 45 -1.81 2.15 -6.48
C VAL A 45 -0.58 1.72 -7.29
N LYS A 46 -0.17 0.45 -7.19
CA LYS A 46 0.95 -0.12 -7.96
C LYS A 46 0.72 -0.10 -9.47
N LYS A 47 -0.54 -0.24 -9.91
CA LYS A 47 -0.94 -0.20 -11.34
C LYS A 47 -1.37 1.20 -11.80
N ALA A 48 -1.48 2.16 -10.90
CA ALA A 48 -1.89 3.50 -11.23
C ALA A 48 -0.79 4.20 -12.05
N SER A 49 -1.20 5.07 -12.97
CA SER A 49 -0.28 5.89 -13.74
C SER A 49 0.30 7.02 -12.90
N GLU A 50 1.43 7.57 -13.35
CA GLU A 50 2.06 8.75 -12.71
C GLU A 50 1.08 9.90 -12.59
N THR A 51 0.27 10.11 -13.63
CA THR A 51 -0.77 11.14 -13.67
C THR A 51 -1.78 10.94 -12.54
N ALA A 52 -2.37 9.76 -12.43
CA ALA A 52 -3.40 9.47 -11.42
C ALA A 52 -2.86 9.58 -9.99
N LEU A 53 -1.61 9.16 -9.76
CA LEU A 53 -0.96 9.36 -8.46
C LEU A 53 -0.70 10.85 -8.22
N SER A 54 -0.18 11.58 -9.20
CA SER A 54 0.14 13.00 -9.08
C SER A 54 -1.08 13.89 -8.83
N GLU A 55 -2.25 13.51 -9.35
CA GLU A 55 -3.51 14.21 -9.10
C GLU A 55 -3.94 14.11 -7.64
N VAL A 56 -3.66 12.97 -6.98
CA VAL A 56 -4.03 12.77 -5.57
C VAL A 56 -2.98 13.38 -4.65
N ILE A 57 -1.70 13.07 -4.84
CA ILE A 57 -0.64 13.36 -3.86
C ILE A 57 0.41 14.37 -4.32
N GLY A 58 0.31 14.85 -5.55
CA GLY A 58 1.28 15.70 -6.22
C GLY A 58 2.38 14.94 -6.99
N PRO A 59 2.98 15.57 -8.02
CA PRO A 59 3.95 14.94 -8.92
C PRO A 59 5.24 14.51 -8.20
N ALA A 60 5.66 15.25 -7.16
CA ALA A 60 6.86 14.92 -6.40
C ALA A 60 6.73 13.55 -5.71
N LYS A 61 5.61 13.30 -5.04
CA LYS A 61 5.38 12.05 -4.31
C LYS A 61 5.03 10.89 -5.23
N ALA A 62 4.28 11.17 -6.31
CA ALA A 62 3.94 10.17 -7.33
C ALA A 62 5.19 9.51 -7.94
N LYS A 63 6.21 10.32 -8.27
CA LYS A 63 7.49 9.82 -8.79
C LYS A 63 8.21 8.89 -7.83
N ILE A 64 8.20 9.19 -6.52
CA ILE A 64 8.84 8.35 -5.50
C ILE A 64 8.19 6.96 -5.48
N ILE A 65 6.85 6.92 -5.49
CA ILE A 65 6.08 5.67 -5.47
C ILE A 65 6.34 4.84 -6.71
N ILE A 66 6.28 5.45 -7.90
CA ILE A 66 6.53 4.75 -9.17
C ILE A 66 7.95 4.22 -9.23
N LYS A 67 8.93 5.04 -8.86
CA LYS A 67 10.34 4.63 -8.83
C LYS A 67 10.54 3.43 -7.91
N HIS A 68 9.94 3.46 -6.72
CA HIS A 68 10.01 2.35 -5.78
C HIS A 68 9.47 1.04 -6.40
N TYR A 69 8.27 1.08 -7.00
CA TYR A 69 7.67 -0.11 -7.60
C TYR A 69 8.35 -0.58 -8.91
N GLN A 70 8.93 0.34 -9.69
CA GLN A 70 9.73 -0.01 -10.87
C GLN A 70 11.01 -0.76 -10.48
N GLN A 71 11.69 -0.34 -9.40
CA GLN A 71 12.89 -1.03 -8.91
C GLN A 71 12.59 -2.46 -8.46
N THR A 72 11.44 -2.69 -7.81
CA THR A 72 11.03 -4.05 -7.40
C THR A 72 10.66 -4.97 -8.58
N THR A 73 10.38 -4.42 -9.77
CA THR A 73 9.96 -5.22 -10.93
C THR A 73 11.15 -5.73 -11.76
N ASN A 74 12.35 -5.19 -11.54
CA ASN A 74 13.57 -5.56 -12.28
C ASN A 74 14.41 -6.67 -11.62
N GLU A 75 13.92 -7.31 -10.56
CA GLU A 75 14.53 -8.50 -9.98
C GLU A 75 13.66 -9.73 -10.29
N ASN A 76 13.84 -10.30 -11.48
CA ASN A 76 13.48 -11.68 -11.83
C ASN A 76 14.18 -12.11 -13.12
#